data_AF-A0A5N9ARY4-F1
#
_entry.id   AF-A0A5N9ARY4-F1
#
_cell.length_a   1.000
_cell.length_b   1.000
_cell.length_c   1.000
_cell.angle_alpha   90.00
_cell.angle_beta   90.00
_cell.angle_gamma   90.00
#
_symmetry.space_group_name_H-M   'P 1'
#
loop_
_entity.id
_entity.type
_entity.pdbx_description
1 polymer ?
#
loop_
_entity_poly.entity_id
_entity_poly.type
_entity_poly.pdbx_seq_one_letter_code
_entity_poly.pdbx_strand_id
1 'polypeptide(L)' 'LVGTGDTNRGVDWGSSTLSQRVSPDSLSPHPMIPDDSRLWAALQDVSGGTWGGCIFDVDEIILTLEAGKKVRQPQNTI' A
#
# COMPACT_ATOMS: atom_id res chain seq x y z
N LEU A 1 -11.64 -16.10 19.48
CA LEU A 1 -11.79 -15.24 20.68
C LEU A 1 -11.11 -13.92 20.38
N VAL A 2 -11.70 -12.78 20.76
CA VAL A 2 -11.13 -11.44 20.52
C VAL A 2 -11.00 -10.75 21.87
N GLY A 3 -9.78 -10.48 22.34
CA GLY A 3 -9.54 -9.99 23.69
C GLY A 3 -8.06 -9.98 24.09
N THR A 4 -7.74 -9.98 25.38
CA THR A 4 -6.36 -9.90 25.89
C THR A 4 -6.20 -10.83 27.09
N GLY A 5 -5.12 -11.62 27.12
CA GLY A 5 -4.93 -12.67 28.12
C GLY A 5 -6.06 -13.68 28.09
N ASP A 6 -6.56 -14.06 29.26
CA ASP A 6 -7.65 -15.02 29.42
C ASP A 6 -9.06 -14.41 29.21
N THR A 7 -9.15 -13.11 28.85
CA THR A 7 -10.44 -12.42 28.70
C THR A 7 -10.85 -12.31 27.24
N ASN A 8 -11.98 -12.92 26.87
CA ASN A 8 -12.64 -12.71 25.57
C ASN A 8 -13.65 -11.55 25.67
N ARG A 9 -13.53 -10.56 24.77
CA ARG A 9 -14.38 -9.36 24.69
C ARG A 9 -15.29 -9.32 23.46
N GLY A 10 -15.19 -10.30 22.57
CA GLY A 10 -16.07 -10.42 21.40
C GLY A 10 -15.72 -9.46 20.25
N VAL A 11 -16.39 -9.68 19.12
CA VAL A 11 -16.11 -9.00 17.84
C VAL A 11 -16.42 -7.50 17.90
N ASP A 12 -17.53 -7.10 18.53
CA ASP A 12 -17.95 -5.69 18.56
C ASP A 12 -16.92 -4.81 19.26
N TRP A 13 -16.43 -5.27 20.42
CA TRP A 13 -15.36 -4.60 21.15
C TRP A 13 -14.07 -4.51 20.31
N GLY A 14 -13.72 -5.59 19.60
CA GLY A 14 -12.55 -5.63 18.73
C GLY A 14 -12.63 -4.64 17.58
N SER A 15 -13.76 -4.61 16.87
CA SER A 15 -14.04 -3.69 15.77
C SER A 15 -13.96 -2.23 16.24
N SER A 16 -14.61 -1.91 17.37
CA SER A 16 -14.55 -0.56 17.94
C SER A 16 -13.13 -0.16 18.39
N THR A 17 -12.32 -1.12 18.83
CA THR A 17 -10.94 -0.84 19.24
C THR A 17 -10.04 -0.58 18.03
N LEU A 18 -10.21 -1.36 16.96
CA LEU A 18 -9.44 -1.19 15.72
C LEU A 18 -9.79 0.12 15.02
N SER A 19 -11.07 0.51 14.99
CA SER A 19 -11.51 1.75 14.35
C SER A 19 -10.96 3.01 15.03
N GLN A 20 -10.55 2.92 16.30
CA GLN A 20 -9.93 4.03 17.04
C GLN A 20 -8.43 4.16 16.79
N ARG A 21 -7.79 3.20 16.11
CA ARG A 21 -6.36 3.27 15.82
C ARG A 21 -6.12 4.28 14.70
N VAL A 22 -5.30 5.28 14.99
CA VAL A 22 -4.82 6.24 13.99
C VAL A 22 -3.57 5.65 13.33
N SER A 23 -3.55 5.65 12.01
CA SER A 23 -2.35 5.32 11.24
C SER A 23 -1.28 6.39 11.51
N PRO A 24 -0.06 6.04 11.91
CA PRO A 24 0.98 7.04 12.14
C PRO A 24 1.35 7.72 10.82
N ASP A 25 1.22 9.04 10.74
CA ASP A 25 1.61 9.83 9.56
C ASP A 25 3.13 9.80 9.30
N SER A 26 3.92 9.45 10.31
CA SER A 26 5.38 9.37 10.23
C SER A 26 5.90 8.07 9.63
N LEU A 27 5.02 7.12 9.28
CA LEU A 27 5.45 5.85 8.70
C LEU A 27 5.98 6.09 7.28
N SER A 28 7.26 5.81 7.08
CA SER A 28 7.94 6.01 5.79
C SER A 28 8.94 4.89 5.50
N PRO A 29 9.25 4.62 4.23
CA PRO A 29 10.30 3.68 3.86
C PRO A 29 11.65 4.09 4.45
N HIS A 30 12.46 3.12 4.87
CA HIS A 30 13.81 3.39 5.36
C HIS A 30 14.66 4.08 4.27
N PRO A 31 15.42 5.15 4.58
CA PRO A 31 16.12 5.95 3.56
C PRO A 31 17.19 5.18 2.78
N MET A 32 17.74 4.11 3.36
CA MET A 32 18.78 3.26 2.73
C MET A 32 18.22 1.98 2.11
N ILE A 33 16.92 1.91 1.82
CA ILE A 33 16.38 0.75 1.11
C ILE A 33 17.02 0.64 -0.28
N PRO A 34 17.50 -0.55 -0.69
CA PRO A 34 18.01 -0.75 -2.04
C PRO A 34 16.99 -0.38 -3.13
N ASP A 35 17.48 0.09 -4.28
CA ASP A 35 16.61 0.58 -5.37
C ASP A 35 15.70 -0.50 -5.94
N ASP A 36 16.20 -1.74 -6.04
CA ASP A 36 15.43 -2.91 -6.47
C ASP A 36 14.29 -3.24 -5.50
N SER A 37 14.54 -3.15 -4.19
CA SER A 37 13.54 -3.35 -3.15
C SER A 37 12.49 -2.24 -3.16
N ARG A 38 12.91 -0.99 -3.41
CA ARG A 38 11.98 0.14 -3.59
C ARG A 38 11.12 -0.03 -4.84
N LEU A 39 11.70 -0.45 -5.95
CA LEU A 39 10.97 -0.71 -7.19
C LEU A 39 9.99 -1.86 -7.01
N TRP A 40 10.43 -2.97 -6.42
CA TRP A 40 9.57 -4.12 -6.09
C TRP A 40 8.36 -3.68 -5.27
N ALA A 41 8.56 -2.91 -4.19
CA ALA A 41 7.47 -2.43 -3.34
C ALA A 41 6.46 -1.57 -4.12
N ALA A 42 6.93 -0.69 -5.00
CA ALA A 42 6.06 0.15 -5.84
C ALA A 42 5.23 -0.68 -6.84
N LEU A 43 5.83 -1.70 -7.46
CA LEU A 43 5.12 -2.60 -8.39
C LEU A 43 4.05 -3.42 -7.66
N GLN A 44 4.34 -3.87 -6.44
CA GLN A 44 3.37 -4.59 -5.61
C GLN A 44 2.20 -3.68 -5.20
N ASP A 45 2.47 -2.43 -4.81
CA ASP A 45 1.45 -1.46 -4.41
C ASP A 45 0.44 -1.20 -5.55
N VAL A 46 0.94 -0.94 -6.76
CA VAL A 46 0.10 -0.79 -7.97
C VAL A 46 -0.72 -2.04 -8.25
N SER A 47 -0.19 -3.21 -7.96
CA SER A 47 -0.87 -4.50 -8.16
C SER A 47 -1.90 -4.85 -7.07
N GLY A 48 -2.26 -3.91 -6.19
CA GLY A 48 -3.19 -4.12 -5.08
C GLY A 48 -2.52 -4.40 -3.73
N GLY A 49 -1.20 -4.33 -3.67
CA GLY A 49 -0.40 -4.41 -2.45
C GLY A 49 -0.53 -5.75 -1.71
N THR A 50 -0.30 -5.71 -0.40
CA THR A 50 -0.39 -6.89 0.48
C THR A 50 -1.77 -7.55 0.46
N TRP A 51 -2.82 -6.77 0.19
CA TRP A 51 -4.20 -7.25 0.13
C TRP A 51 -4.60 -7.82 -1.24
N GLY A 52 -3.84 -7.51 -2.29
CA GLY A 52 -3.97 -8.06 -3.64
C GLY A 52 -3.27 -9.40 -3.85
N GLY A 53 -2.73 -10.02 -2.79
CA GLY A 53 -2.09 -11.34 -2.85
C GLY A 53 -0.59 -11.30 -3.16
N CYS A 54 0.05 -10.12 -3.12
CA CYS A 54 1.48 -9.96 -3.35
C CYS A 54 1.96 -10.50 -4.71
N ILE A 55 1.14 -10.36 -5.76
CA ILE A 55 1.49 -10.71 -7.14
C ILE A 55 1.69 -9.44 -7.97
N PHE A 56 2.40 -9.57 -9.09
CA PHE A 56 2.43 -8.51 -10.10
C PHE A 56 1.20 -8.61 -10.99
N ASP A 57 0.34 -7.60 -10.91
CA ASP A 57 -0.69 -7.36 -11.93
C ASP A 57 -0.02 -6.59 -13.07
N VAL A 58 0.42 -7.35 -14.08
CA VAL A 58 1.19 -6.81 -15.20
C VAL A 58 0.38 -5.79 -16.00
N ASP A 59 -0.93 -5.99 -16.14
CA ASP A 59 -1.78 -5.10 -16.92
C ASP A 59 -1.95 -3.76 -16.20
N GLU A 60 -2.19 -3.79 -14.88
CA GLU A 60 -2.31 -2.57 -14.08
C GLU A 60 -0.99 -1.79 -13.98
N ILE A 61 0.14 -2.51 -13.85
CA ILE A 61 1.47 -1.91 -13.89
C ILE A 61 1.70 -1.19 -15.23
N ILE A 62 1.43 -1.85 -16.36
CA ILE A 62 1.61 -1.26 -17.69
C ILE A 62 0.69 -0.04 -17.86
N LEU A 63 -0.59 -0.16 -17.49
CA LEU A 63 -1.56 0.92 -17.57
C LEU A 63 -1.09 2.15 -16.79
N THR A 64 -0.62 1.94 -15.55
CA THR A 64 -0.10 2.99 -14.67
C THR A 64 1.12 3.68 -15.27
N LEU A 65 2.09 2.91 -15.80
CA LEU A 65 3.29 3.45 -16.43
C LEU A 65 2.96 4.26 -17.69
N GLU A 66 2.04 3.79 -18.53
CA GLU A 66 1.61 4.51 -19.73
C GLU A 66 0.87 5.82 -19.39
N ALA A 67 0.01 5.81 -18.37
CA ALA A 67 -0.62 7.02 -17.86
C ALA A 67 0.43 8.03 -17.35
N GLY A 68 1.40 7.57 -16.56
CA GLY A 68 2.50 8.40 -16.07
C GLY A 68 3.37 8.98 -17.19
N LYS A 69 3.69 8.19 -18.23
CA LYS A 69 4.42 8.68 -19.41
C LYS A 69 3.68 9.81 -20.11
N LYS A 70 2.36 9.68 -20.32
CA LYS A 70 1.53 10.73 -20.98
C LYS A 70 1.57 12.05 -20.22
N VAL A 71 1.47 12.01 -18.88
CA VAL A 71 1.52 13.21 -18.03
C VAL A 71 2.90 13.87 -18.03
N ARG A 72 3.97 13.06 -18.13
CA ARG A 72 5.36 13.54 -18.08
C ARG A 72 5.91 13.99 -19.44
N GLN A 73 5.19 13.75 -20.53
CA GLN A 73 5.58 14.33 -21.82
C GLN A 73 5.48 15.86 -21.72
N PRO A 74 6.53 16.61 -22.09
CA PRO A 74 6.47 18.06 -22.08
C PRO A 74 5.30 18.48 -22.97
N GLN A 75 4.37 19.25 -22.40
CA GLN A 75 3.33 19.90 -23.19
C GLN A 75 4.06 20.78 -24.19
N ASN A 76 4.01 20.41 -25.47
CA ASN A 76 4.63 21.19 -26.53
C ASN A 76 3.78 22.46 -26.71
N THR A 77 4.04 23.47 -25.88
CA THR A 77 3.41 24.79 -25.96
C THR A 77 3.93 25.45 -27.23
N ILE A 78 3.06 25.56 -28.24
CA ILE A 78 3.22 26.50 -29.36
C ILE A 78 2.72 27.87 -28.89
#